data_AF-A0A2M8EBM5-F1
#
_entry.id   AF-A0A2M8EBM5-F1
#
_cell.length_a   1.000
_cell.length_b   1.000
_cell.length_c   1.000
_cell.angle_alpha   90.00
_cell.angle_beta   90.00
_cell.angle_gamma   90.00
#
_symmetry.space_group_name_H-M   'P 1'
#
loop_
_entity.id
_entity.type
_entity.pdbx_description
1 polymer ?
#
loop_
_entity_poly.entity_id
_entity_poly.type
_entity_poly.pdbx_seq_one_letter_code
_entity_poly.pdbx_strand_id
1 'polypeptide(L)'
;MTSLTPGEWQAIWLTAKLAGLTTVILLILCAPLAWWLARSGSRLANPVAALVSLPLVLPPTVIGFYLLIVLGPQGAVGGTLEALGLQHLAFSFWGILIGSVIYS
;
A
#
# COMPACT_ATOMS: atom_id res chain seq x y z
N MET A 1 -14.02 34.08 3.34
CA MET A 1 -13.69 33.01 2.39
C MET A 1 -12.71 32.00 3.03
N THR A 2 -12.98 31.55 4.26
CA THR A 2 -12.03 30.74 5.07
C THR A 2 -12.75 29.71 5.93
N SER A 3 -13.88 29.17 5.47
CA SER A 3 -14.52 28.03 6.11
C SER A 3 -14.41 26.83 5.17
N LEU A 4 -13.56 25.87 5.54
CA LEU A 4 -13.52 24.56 4.88
C LEU A 4 -14.90 23.92 5.01
N THR A 5 -15.36 23.31 3.93
CA THR A 5 -16.56 22.49 3.92
C THR A 5 -16.35 21.25 4.78
N PRO A 6 -17.42 20.65 5.34
CA PRO A 6 -17.32 19.41 6.10
C PRO A 6 -16.62 18.27 5.33
N GLY A 7 -16.79 18.22 4.00
CA GLY A 7 -16.14 17.22 3.14
C GLY A 7 -14.63 17.42 3.02
N GLU A 8 -14.15 18.66 2.96
CA GLU A 8 -12.71 18.97 2.96
C GLU A 8 -12.06 18.56 4.28
N TRP A 9 -12.73 18.80 5.42
CA TRP A 9 -12.24 18.35 6.71
C TRP A 9 -12.13 16.82 6.80
N GLN A 10 -13.13 16.11 6.27
CA GLN A 10 -13.12 14.65 6.21
C GLN A 10 -11.98 14.12 5.33
N ALA A 11 -11.73 14.75 4.17
CA ALA A 11 -10.63 14.37 3.28
C ALA A 11 -9.25 14.59 3.93
N ILE A 12 -9.06 15.71 4.63
CA ILE A 12 -7.84 16.00 5.38
C ILE A 12 -7.63 14.93 6.47
N TRP A 13 -8.66 14.62 7.25
CA TRP A 13 -8.58 13.61 8.30
C TRP A 13 -8.25 12.22 7.73
N LEU A 14 -8.90 11.83 6.64
CA LEU A 14 -8.66 10.55 5.97
C LEU A 14 -7.21 10.45 5.48
N THR A 15 -6.70 11.51 4.88
CA THR A 15 -5.33 11.58 4.36
C THR A 15 -4.32 11.53 5.49
N ALA A 16 -4.54 12.29 6.57
CA ALA A 16 -3.67 12.28 7.75
C ALA A 16 -3.64 10.89 8.41
N LYS A 17 -4.80 10.25 8.55
CA LYS A 17 -4.91 8.88 9.07
C LYS A 17 -4.18 7.86 8.18
N LEU A 18 -4.38 7.95 6.86
CA LEU A 18 -3.74 7.08 5.88
C LEU A 18 -2.22 7.24 5.88
N ALA A 19 -1.73 8.48 5.85
CA ALA A 19 -0.31 8.79 5.90
C ALA A 19 0.32 8.29 7.20
N GLY A 20 -0.30 8.58 8.35
CA GLY A 20 0.20 8.13 9.65
C GLY A 20 0.32 6.60 9.75
N LEU A 21 -0.71 5.86 9.33
CA LEU A 21 -0.66 4.40 9.33
C LEU A 21 0.38 3.86 8.33
N THR A 22 0.42 4.40 7.11
CA THR A 22 1.41 4.02 6.09
C THR A 22 2.82 4.20 6.63
N THR A 23 3.14 5.36 7.22
CA THR A 23 4.47 5.63 7.78
C THR A 23 4.83 4.66 8.91
N VAL A 24 3.91 4.39 9.84
CA VAL A 24 4.19 3.44 10.94
C VAL A 24 4.46 2.04 10.40
N ILE A 25 3.66 1.57 9.43
CA ILE A 25 3.86 0.27 8.79
C ILE A 25 5.22 0.20 8.08
N LEU A 26 5.56 1.23 7.29
CA LEU A 26 6.84 1.30 6.58
C LEU A 26 8.02 1.37 7.55
N LEU A 27 7.92 2.10 8.66
CA LEU A 27 8.99 2.12 9.65
C LEU A 27 9.20 0.73 10.28
N ILE A 28 8.14 0.00 10.56
CA ILE A 28 8.24 -1.34 11.16
C ILE A 28 8.78 -2.36 10.16
N LEU A 29 8.43 -2.26 8.87
CA LEU A 29 8.79 -3.25 7.85
C LEU A 29 10.07 -2.87 7.09
N CYS A 30 10.15 -1.65 6.57
CA CYS A 30 11.24 -1.20 5.70
C CYS A 30 12.49 -0.83 6.48
N ALA A 31 12.41 -0.29 7.70
CA ALA A 31 13.61 0.03 8.47
C ALA A 31 14.48 -1.21 8.82
N PRO A 32 13.93 -2.32 9.35
CA PRO A 32 14.73 -3.53 9.57
C PRO A 32 15.17 -4.17 8.25
N LEU A 33 14.34 -4.11 7.19
CA LEU A 33 14.70 -4.63 5.87
C LEU A 33 15.88 -3.86 5.27
N ALA A 34 15.88 -2.53 5.34
CA ALA A 34 16.95 -1.67 4.86
C ALA A 34 18.23 -1.88 5.67
N TRP A 35 18.11 -2.00 6.99
CA TRP A 35 19.26 -2.34 7.85
C TRP A 35 19.85 -3.70 7.48
N TRP A 36 19.01 -4.71 7.25
CA TRP A 36 19.45 -6.03 6.81
C TRP A 36 20.12 -5.99 5.44
N LEU A 37 19.54 -5.32 4.45
CA LEU A 37 20.11 -5.17 3.11
C LEU A 37 21.46 -4.44 3.13
N ALA A 38 21.60 -3.40 3.95
CA ALA A 38 22.84 -2.63 4.06
C ALA A 38 23.98 -3.40 4.76
N ARG A 39 23.64 -4.33 5.66
CA ARG A 39 24.62 -5.08 6.47
C ARG A 39 24.92 -6.48 5.91
N SER A 40 24.05 -7.03 5.07
CA SER A 40 24.12 -8.41 4.62
C SER A 40 24.97 -8.58 3.35
N GLY A 41 25.90 -9.54 3.37
CA GLY A 41 26.59 -10.04 2.17
C GLY A 41 25.86 -11.20 1.47
N SER A 42 24.59 -11.45 1.82
CA SER A 42 23.83 -12.59 1.29
C SER A 42 23.51 -12.42 -0.20
N ARG A 43 23.59 -13.51 -0.97
CA ARG A 43 23.16 -13.54 -2.39
C ARG A 43 21.67 -13.22 -2.56
N LEU A 44 20.87 -13.38 -1.51
CA LEU A 44 19.44 -13.01 -1.48
C LEU A 44 19.20 -11.50 -1.35
N ALA A 45 20.21 -10.72 -0.95
CA ALA A 45 20.07 -9.26 -0.85
C ALA A 45 19.82 -8.63 -2.23
N ASN A 46 20.46 -9.13 -3.29
CA ASN A 46 20.29 -8.62 -4.65
C ASN A 46 18.84 -8.74 -5.19
N PRO A 47 18.20 -9.93 -5.21
CA PRO A 47 16.82 -10.04 -5.69
C PRO A 47 15.83 -9.30 -4.80
N VAL A 48 16.05 -9.24 -3.48
CA VAL A 48 15.19 -8.48 -2.57
C VAL A 48 15.31 -6.97 -2.82
N ALA A 49 16.52 -6.46 -2.99
CA ALA A 49 16.74 -5.04 -3.35
C ALA A 49 16.08 -4.70 -4.69
N ALA A 50 16.18 -5.58 -5.68
CA ALA A 50 15.48 -5.41 -6.96
C ALA A 50 13.96 -5.36 -6.75
N LEU A 51 13.39 -6.29 -5.98
CA LEU A 51 11.94 -6.36 -5.72
C LEU A 51 11.42 -5.10 -5.01
N VAL A 52 12.14 -4.61 -3.99
CA VAL A 52 11.81 -3.37 -3.27
C VAL A 52 11.91 -2.14 -4.18
N SER A 53 12.77 -2.18 -5.20
CA SER A 53 12.88 -1.09 -6.19
C SER A 53 11.84 -1.14 -7.32
N LEU A 54 11.12 -2.26 -7.50
CA LEU A 54 10.15 -2.40 -8.59
C LEU A 54 9.07 -1.31 -8.60
N PRO A 55 8.47 -0.91 -7.47
CA PRO A 55 7.46 0.15 -7.45
C PRO A 55 7.97 1.50 -7.99
N LEU A 56 9.28 1.78 -7.87
CA LEU A 56 9.89 3.01 -8.40
C LEU A 56 10.02 3.01 -9.92
N VAL A 57 10.10 1.83 -10.53
CA VAL A 57 10.25 1.67 -12.00
C VAL A 57 8.90 1.56 -12.68
N LEU A 58 7.90 1.01 -12.00
CA LEU A 58 6.54 0.85 -12.53
C LEU A 58 5.76 2.17 -12.46
N PRO A 59 5.01 2.55 -13.50
CA PRO A 59 4.09 3.68 -13.40
C PRO A 59 3.06 3.44 -12.28
N PRO A 60 2.70 4.47 -11.49
CA PRO A 60 1.75 4.32 -10.38
C PRO A 60 0.38 3.81 -10.86
N THR A 61 -0.03 4.16 -12.08
CA THR A 61 -1.26 3.67 -12.70
C THR A 61 -1.25 2.15 -12.91
N VAL A 62 -0.10 1.57 -13.28
CA VAL A 62 0.05 0.12 -13.49
C VAL A 62 -0.04 -0.61 -12.16
N ILE A 63 0.59 -0.07 -11.11
CA ILE A 63 0.47 -0.59 -9.75
C ILE A 63 -0.99 -0.58 -9.31
N GLY A 64 -1.69 0.54 -9.49
CA GLY A 64 -3.12 0.66 -9.18
C GLY A 64 -3.98 -0.36 -9.93
N PHE A 65 -3.73 -0.56 -11.23
CA PHE A 65 -4.45 -1.55 -12.04
C PHE A 65 -4.25 -2.99 -11.54
N TYR A 66 -3.01 -3.39 -11.23
CA TYR A 66 -2.76 -4.72 -10.68
C TYR A 66 -3.38 -4.90 -9.30
N LEU A 67 -3.37 -3.87 -8.46
CA LEU A 67 -4.06 -3.90 -7.17
C LEU A 67 -5.57 -4.07 -7.35
N LEU A 68 -6.19 -3.39 -8.32
CA LEU A 68 -7.61 -3.59 -8.61
C LEU A 68 -7.93 -5.01 -9.08
N ILE A 69 -7.08 -5.60 -9.93
CA ILE A 69 -7.23 -6.99 -10.36
C ILE A 69 -7.16 -7.96 -9.18
N VAL A 70 -6.24 -7.74 -8.23
CA VAL A 70 -6.02 -8.66 -7.11
C VAL A 70 -7.04 -8.44 -5.98
N LEU A 71 -7.33 -7.19 -5.65
CA LEU A 71 -8.18 -6.80 -4.51
C LEU A 71 -9.66 -6.64 -4.87
N GLY A 72 -10.00 -6.67 -6.16
CA GLY A 72 -11.38 -6.62 -6.66
C GLY A 72 -12.16 -7.90 -6.38
N PRO A 73 -13.50 -7.88 -6.55
CA PRO A 73 -14.39 -9.00 -6.23
C PRO A 73 -14.06 -10.29 -6.99
N GLN A 74 -13.56 -10.18 -8.22
CA GLN A 74 -13.13 -11.34 -9.02
C GLN A 74 -11.63 -11.65 -8.88
N GLY A 75 -10.93 -10.90 -8.03
CA GLY A 75 -9.50 -11.05 -7.78
C GLY A 75 -9.18 -12.18 -6.83
N ALA A 76 -7.93 -12.65 -6.84
CA ALA A 76 -7.49 -13.72 -5.96
C ALA A 76 -7.68 -13.38 -4.47
N VAL A 77 -7.48 -12.12 -4.09
CA VAL A 77 -7.67 -11.67 -2.70
C VAL A 77 -9.11 -11.21 -2.49
N GLY A 78 -9.64 -10.30 -3.30
CA GLY A 78 -10.98 -9.78 -3.06
C GLY A 78 -12.07 -10.86 -3.17
N GLY A 79 -11.96 -11.77 -4.15
CA GLY A 79 -12.92 -12.87 -4.31
C GLY A 79 -12.82 -13.95 -3.22
N THR A 80 -11.63 -14.17 -2.65
CA THR A 80 -11.51 -15.07 -1.47
C THR A 80 -12.09 -14.43 -0.22
N LEU A 81 -11.95 -13.11 -0.02
CA LEU A 81 -12.65 -12.40 1.05
C LEU A 81 -14.18 -12.49 0.88
N GLU A 82 -14.70 -12.31 -0.33
CA GLU A 82 -16.14 -12.44 -0.60
C GLU A 82 -16.66 -13.85 -0.37
N ALA A 83 -15.88 -14.88 -0.76
CA ALA A 83 -16.22 -16.27 -0.47
C ALA A 83 -16.30 -16.57 1.04
N LEU A 84 -15.57 -15.81 1.85
CA LEU A 84 -15.61 -15.86 3.32
C LEU A 84 -16.69 -14.94 3.94
N GLY A 85 -17.50 -14.27 3.12
CA GLY A 85 -18.54 -13.33 3.56
C GLY A 85 -18.04 -11.94 3.96
N LEU A 86 -16.77 -11.62 3.68
CA LEU A 86 -16.18 -10.30 3.90
C LEU A 86 -16.30 -9.43 2.64
N GLN A 87 -16.19 -8.11 2.80
CA GLN A 87 -16.18 -7.19 1.66
C GLN A 87 -14.82 -7.22 0.94
N HIS A 88 -14.86 -7.11 -0.39
CA HIS A 88 -13.66 -6.94 -1.19
C HIS A 88 -12.90 -5.64 -0.80
N LEU A 89 -11.60 -5.61 -1.04
CA LEU A 89 -10.75 -4.50 -0.59
C LEU A 89 -10.64 -3.37 -1.63
N ALA A 90 -11.02 -3.61 -2.88
CA ALA A 90 -11.05 -2.57 -3.90
C ALA A 90 -11.93 -1.37 -3.48
N PHE A 91 -11.42 -0.15 -3.70
CA PHE A 91 -12.07 1.11 -3.31
C PHE A 91 -12.41 1.26 -1.82
N SER A 92 -11.82 0.43 -0.95
CA SER A 92 -11.94 0.53 0.50
C SER A 92 -10.76 1.28 1.11
N PHE A 93 -10.91 1.74 2.36
CA PHE A 93 -9.80 2.31 3.12
C PHE A 93 -8.59 1.36 3.20
N TRP A 94 -8.84 0.07 3.43
CA TRP A 94 -7.80 -0.94 3.50
C TRP A 94 -7.10 -1.15 2.15
N GLY A 95 -7.84 -1.09 1.04
CA GLY A 95 -7.27 -1.13 -0.30
C GLY A 95 -6.35 0.05 -0.58
N ILE A 96 -6.75 1.26 -0.20
CA ILE A 96 -5.91 2.47 -0.36
C ILE A 96 -4.69 2.41 0.57
N LEU A 97 -4.82 1.87 1.79
CA LEU A 97 -3.70 1.66 2.71
C LEU A 97 -2.67 0.68 2.14
N ILE A 98 -3.11 -0.47 1.61
CA ILE A 98 -2.23 -1.44 0.95
C ILE A 98 -1.51 -0.79 -0.24
N GLY A 99 -2.24 -0.05 -1.09
CA GLY A 99 -1.65 0.65 -2.22
C GLY A 99 -0.60 1.70 -1.79
N SER A 100 -0.88 2.43 -0.71
CA SER A 100 0.03 3.44 -0.17
C SER A 100 1.33 2.81 0.35
N VAL A 101 1.25 1.65 1.02
CA VAL A 101 2.41 0.90 1.52
C VAL A 101 3.25 0.31 0.39
N ILE A 102 2.64 -0.10 -0.72
CA ILE A 102 3.38 -0.67 -1.86
C ILE A 102 4.11 0.40 -2.67
N TYR A 103 3.53 1.60 -2.76
CA TYR A 103 4.09 2.70 -3.55
C TYR A 103 5.12 3.55 -2.80
N SER A 104 4.97 3.71 -1.48
CA SER A 104 5.77 4.65 -0.67
C SER A 104 6.99 3.99 -0.02
#